data_AF-A0A1I7D5Q4-F1
#
_entry.id   AF-A0A1I7D5Q4-F1
#
_cell.length_a   1.000
_cell.length_b   1.000
_cell.length_c   1.000
_cell.angle_alpha   90.00
_cell.angle_beta   90.00
_cell.angle_gamma   90.00
#
_symmetry.space_group_name_H-M   'P 1'
#
loop_
_entity.id
_entity.type
_entity.pdbx_description
1 polymer ?
#
loop_
_entity_poly.entity_id
_entity_poly.type
_entity_poly.pdbx_seq_one_letter_code
_entity_poly.pdbx_strand_id
1 'polypeptide(L)'
;MKRTQISLSKLRDIGWAEWDPIGLLDSDEQWDQQSFADEYDTYLMQAVARLRQGASENEVISYLIDIERDYMGMGMQQDTTSRATRTVRRVQQDLEILAEVT
;
A
#
# COMPACT_ATOMS: atom_id res chain seq x y z
N MET A 1 12.19 17.76 -11.39
CA MET A 1 10.82 17.39 -10.99
C MET A 1 10.72 17.47 -9.47
N LYS A 2 9.73 18.20 -8.93
CA LYS A 2 9.40 18.10 -7.50
C LYS A 2 8.91 16.68 -7.25
N ARG A 3 9.55 15.98 -6.31
CA ARG A 3 9.08 14.67 -5.85
C ARG A 3 7.91 14.90 -4.93
N THR A 4 6.73 14.52 -5.37
CA THR A 4 5.52 14.58 -4.56
C THR A 4 5.64 13.63 -3.36
N GLN A 5 5.46 14.14 -2.14
CA GLN A 5 5.65 13.39 -0.89
C GLN A 5 4.33 12.97 -0.28
N ILE A 6 3.95 11.69 -0.43
CA ILE A 6 2.92 11.08 0.43
C ILE A 6 3.47 10.96 1.86
N SER A 7 2.70 11.35 2.87
CA SER A 7 3.09 11.18 4.27
C SER A 7 2.96 9.73 4.71
N LEU A 8 3.75 9.31 5.72
CA LEU A 8 3.66 7.94 6.24
C LEU A 8 2.28 7.63 6.81
N SER A 9 1.66 8.58 7.53
CA SER A 9 0.29 8.41 8.04
C SER A 9 -0.72 8.15 6.93
N LYS A 10 -0.64 8.91 5.81
CA LYS A 10 -1.55 8.73 4.68
C LYS A 10 -1.31 7.37 3.99
N LEU A 11 -0.05 6.95 3.90
CA LEU A 11 0.31 5.65 3.35
C LEU A 11 -0.26 4.51 4.22
N ARG A 12 -0.21 4.65 5.55
CA ARG A 12 -0.85 3.73 6.50
C ARG A 12 -2.37 3.71 6.35
N ASP A 13 -3.01 4.87 6.20
CA ASP A 13 -4.46 4.93 5.95
C ASP A 13 -4.86 4.15 4.69
N ILE A 14 -4.02 4.16 3.65
CA ILE A 14 -4.26 3.34 2.45
C ILE A 14 -4.01 1.87 2.74
N GLY A 15 -2.88 1.55 3.38
CA GLY A 15 -2.48 0.18 3.69
C GLY A 15 -3.53 -0.58 4.51
N TRP A 16 -3.96 0.01 5.62
CA TRP A 16 -4.95 -0.58 6.52
C TRP A 16 -6.34 -0.66 5.90
N ALA A 17 -6.71 0.29 5.02
CA ALA A 17 -8.03 0.27 4.38
C ALA A 17 -8.14 -0.67 3.18
N GLU A 18 -7.07 -0.83 2.39
CA GLU A 18 -7.13 -1.58 1.12
C GLU A 18 -6.40 -2.90 1.12
N TRP A 19 -5.27 -2.98 1.84
CA TRP A 19 -4.35 -4.08 1.67
C TRP A 19 -4.47 -5.16 2.72
N ASP A 20 -4.57 -4.78 4.02
CA ASP A 20 -4.48 -5.65 5.21
C ASP A 20 -4.73 -7.14 4.92
N PRO A 21 -3.70 -7.87 4.46
CA PRO A 21 -3.90 -9.23 3.97
C PRO A 21 -3.94 -10.25 5.10
N ILE A 22 -3.45 -9.87 6.28
CA ILE A 22 -3.43 -10.70 7.49
C ILE A 22 -4.77 -10.55 8.23
N GLY A 23 -5.46 -9.42 8.06
CA GLY A 23 -6.69 -9.09 8.78
C GLY A 23 -6.38 -8.77 10.24
N LEU A 24 -5.34 -7.97 10.49
CA LEU A 24 -4.94 -7.62 11.85
C LEU A 24 -5.81 -6.53 12.47
N LEU A 25 -6.42 -5.67 11.64
CA LEU A 25 -7.23 -4.56 12.11
C LEU A 25 -8.72 -4.87 11.93
N ASP A 26 -9.45 -4.92 13.04
CA ASP A 26 -10.90 -5.06 13.01
C ASP A 26 -11.56 -3.78 12.48
N SER A 27 -12.79 -3.89 11.96
CA SER A 27 -13.50 -2.77 11.31
C SER A 27 -13.72 -1.54 12.19
N ASP A 28 -13.73 -1.72 13.51
CA ASP A 28 -13.99 -0.68 14.50
C ASP A 28 -12.70 -0.15 15.16
N GLU A 29 -11.53 -0.68 14.78
CA GLU A 29 -10.24 -0.31 15.33
C GLU A 29 -9.51 0.75 14.49
N GLN A 30 -8.66 1.53 15.16
CA GLN A 30 -7.77 2.48 14.50
C GLN A 30 -6.33 1.99 14.61
N TRP A 31 -5.64 1.95 13.47
CA TRP A 31 -4.26 1.45 13.41
C TRP A 31 -3.29 2.23 14.30
N ASP A 32 -3.53 3.53 14.53
CA ASP A 32 -2.65 4.41 15.30
C ASP A 32 -2.68 4.15 16.82
N GLN A 33 -3.60 3.31 17.26
CA GLN A 33 -3.71 2.83 18.64
C GLN A 33 -3.10 1.43 18.84
N GLN A 34 -2.65 0.79 17.75
CA GLN A 34 -2.17 -0.59 17.77
C GLN A 34 -0.64 -0.66 17.80
N SER A 35 -0.10 -1.66 18.50
CA SER A 35 1.37 -1.88 18.56
C SER A 35 1.96 -2.33 17.22
N PHE A 36 1.11 -2.79 16.30
CA PHE A 36 1.47 -3.25 14.96
C PHE A 36 1.17 -2.20 13.88
N ALA A 37 0.98 -0.93 14.25
CA ALA A 37 0.67 0.18 13.33
C ALA A 37 1.58 0.27 12.09
N ASP A 38 2.82 -0.20 12.22
CA ASP A 38 3.90 -0.14 11.24
C ASP A 38 4.11 -1.45 10.46
N GLU A 39 3.31 -2.49 10.70
CA GLU A 39 3.45 -3.84 10.10
C GLU A 39 3.64 -3.79 8.58
N TYR A 40 2.95 -2.87 7.90
CA TYR A 40 2.96 -2.77 6.44
C TYR A 40 3.89 -1.68 5.88
N ASP A 41 4.54 -0.88 6.73
CA ASP A 41 5.28 0.31 6.32
C ASP A 41 6.34 0.01 5.26
N THR A 42 7.16 -1.00 5.48
CA THR A 42 8.29 -1.32 4.60
C THR A 42 7.82 -1.67 3.19
N TYR A 43 6.75 -2.46 3.06
CA TYR A 43 6.22 -2.89 1.76
C TYR A 43 5.55 -1.72 1.02
N LEU A 44 4.76 -0.93 1.74
CA LEU A 44 4.08 0.22 1.16
C LEU A 44 5.08 1.31 0.73
N MET A 45 6.13 1.56 1.53
CA MET A 45 7.21 2.47 1.14
C MET A 45 7.97 1.98 -0.09
N GLN A 46 8.18 0.66 -0.20
CA GLN A 46 8.79 0.07 -1.39
C GLN A 46 7.88 0.20 -2.63
N ALA A 47 6.57 0.06 -2.48
CA ALA A 47 5.61 0.31 -3.55
C ALA A 47 5.68 1.77 -4.04
N VAL A 48 5.69 2.74 -3.12
CA VAL A 48 5.89 4.18 -3.43
C VAL A 48 7.23 4.40 -4.14
N ALA A 49 8.31 3.77 -3.68
CA ALA A 49 9.62 3.91 -4.28
C ALA A 49 9.66 3.38 -5.72
N ARG A 50 9.04 2.22 -5.99
CA ARG A 50 8.93 1.64 -7.34
C ARG A 50 8.16 2.55 -8.27
N LEU A 51 7.01 3.07 -7.84
CA LEU A 51 6.20 4.03 -8.63
C LEU A 51 7.01 5.28 -8.99
N ARG A 52 7.73 5.86 -8.01
CA ARG A 52 8.59 7.03 -8.24
C ARG A 52 9.76 6.77 -9.18
N GLN A 53 10.17 5.51 -9.32
CA GLN A 53 11.23 5.08 -10.25
C GLN A 53 10.69 4.75 -11.64
N GLY A 54 9.38 4.88 -11.86
CA GLY A 54 8.74 4.65 -13.15
C GLY A 54 8.30 3.21 -13.39
N ALA A 55 8.22 2.38 -12.34
CA ALA A 55 7.57 1.07 -12.46
C ALA A 55 6.10 1.26 -12.84
N SER A 56 5.60 0.37 -13.70
CA SER A 56 4.20 0.34 -14.10
C SER A 56 3.29 -0.09 -12.94
N GLU A 57 2.01 0.29 -13.01
CA GLU A 57 0.96 -0.16 -12.06
C GLU A 57 1.00 -1.68 -11.87
N ASN A 58 1.09 -2.44 -12.98
CA ASN A 58 1.11 -3.90 -12.96
C ASN A 58 2.34 -4.49 -12.23
N GLU A 59 3.52 -3.87 -12.37
CA GLU A 59 4.73 -4.32 -11.67
C GLU A 59 4.61 -4.12 -10.15
N VAL A 60 3.99 -3.03 -9.72
CA VAL A 60 3.80 -2.75 -8.29
C VAL A 60 2.66 -3.59 -7.70
N ILE A 61 1.60 -3.85 -8.47
CA ILE A 61 0.55 -4.82 -8.09
C ILE A 61 1.17 -6.21 -7.90
N SER A 62 1.98 -6.66 -8.86
CA SER A 62 2.64 -7.97 -8.79
C SER A 62 3.56 -8.06 -7.57
N TYR A 63 4.28 -6.98 -7.26
CA TYR A 63 5.08 -6.88 -6.03
C TYR A 63 4.25 -7.09 -4.75
N LEU A 64 3.11 -6.41 -4.59
CA LEU A 64 2.27 -6.59 -3.40
C LEU A 64 1.66 -7.99 -3.31
N ILE A 65 1.28 -8.58 -4.46
CA ILE A 65 0.78 -9.96 -4.53
C ILE A 65 1.88 -10.94 -4.07
N ASP A 66 3.12 -10.75 -4.52
CA ASP A 66 4.22 -11.64 -4.13
C ASP A 66 4.57 -11.50 -2.63
N ILE A 67 4.51 -10.30 -2.06
CA ILE A 67 4.67 -10.10 -0.62
C ILE A 67 3.58 -10.84 0.16
N GLU A 68 2.32 -10.65 -0.21
CA GLU A 68 1.18 -11.31 0.44
C GLU A 68 1.26 -12.83 0.32
N ARG A 69 1.45 -13.34 -0.90
CA ARG A 69 1.42 -14.78 -1.21
C ARG A 69 2.61 -15.51 -0.60
N ASP A 70 3.82 -15.02 -0.87
CA ASP A 70 5.05 -15.78 -0.62
C ASP A 70 5.74 -15.34 0.66
N TYR A 71 5.86 -14.03 0.90
CA TYR A 71 6.60 -13.53 2.04
C TYR A 71 5.80 -13.63 3.35
N MET A 72 4.53 -13.21 3.31
CA MET A 72 3.60 -13.34 4.45
C MET A 72 2.97 -14.74 4.54
N GLY A 73 3.06 -15.54 3.46
CA GLY A 73 2.57 -16.91 3.44
C GLY A 73 1.05 -17.03 3.39
N MET A 74 0.33 -15.99 2.95
CA MET A 74 -1.14 -16.00 2.90
C MET A 74 -1.70 -16.81 1.72
N GLY A 75 -0.83 -17.21 0.78
CA GLY A 75 -1.24 -17.83 -0.47
C GLY A 75 -2.03 -16.86 -1.37
N MET A 76 -2.68 -17.40 -2.41
CA MET A 76 -3.59 -16.62 -3.25
C MET A 76 -5.02 -16.74 -2.71
N GLN A 77 -5.55 -15.64 -2.22
CA GLN A 77 -6.96 -15.50 -1.83
C GLN A 77 -7.78 -14.94 -3.00
N GLN A 78 -9.12 -15.05 -2.91
CA GLN A 78 -10.02 -14.60 -3.98
C GLN A 78 -9.87 -13.10 -4.28
N ASP A 79 -9.52 -12.31 -3.28
CA ASP A 79 -9.45 -10.86 -3.34
C ASP A 79 -8.02 -10.29 -3.31
N THR A 80 -6.97 -11.13 -3.20
CA THR A 80 -5.55 -10.74 -3.23
C THR A 80 -5.24 -9.74 -4.34
N THR A 81 -5.58 -10.07 -5.58
CA THR A 81 -5.35 -9.19 -6.73
C THR A 81 -6.13 -7.88 -6.61
N SER A 82 -7.36 -7.93 -6.07
CA SER A 82 -8.19 -6.74 -5.92
C SER A 82 -7.66 -5.80 -4.84
N ARG A 83 -7.20 -6.33 -3.69
CA ARG A 83 -6.55 -5.56 -2.62
C ARG A 83 -5.30 -4.86 -3.13
N ALA A 84 -4.37 -5.62 -3.72
CA ALA A 84 -3.16 -5.05 -4.31
C ALA A 84 -3.45 -3.96 -5.35
N THR A 85 -4.46 -4.17 -6.23
CA THR A 85 -4.86 -3.18 -7.23
C THR A 85 -5.39 -1.89 -6.60
N ARG A 86 -6.29 -1.98 -5.61
CA ARG A 86 -6.86 -0.79 -4.93
C ARG A 86 -5.78 -0.01 -4.19
N THR A 87 -4.87 -0.71 -3.49
CA THR A 87 -3.73 -0.11 -2.80
C THR A 87 -2.85 0.69 -3.75
N VAL A 88 -2.39 0.08 -4.86
CA VAL A 88 -1.49 0.75 -5.81
C VAL A 88 -2.16 1.96 -6.45
N ARG A 89 -3.43 1.86 -6.85
CA ARG A 89 -4.17 2.98 -7.45
C ARG A 89 -4.37 4.13 -6.49
N ARG A 90 -4.73 3.89 -5.23
CA ARG A 90 -4.85 4.95 -4.22
C ARG A 90 -3.51 5.63 -3.93
N VAL A 91 -2.42 4.87 -3.87
CA VAL A 91 -1.07 5.43 -3.73
C VAL A 91 -0.69 6.28 -4.94
N GLN A 92 -0.96 5.83 -6.16
CA GLN A 92 -0.68 6.60 -7.38
C GLN A 92 -1.49 7.90 -7.42
N GLN A 93 -2.80 7.85 -7.14
CA GLN A 93 -3.67 9.03 -7.08
C GLN A 93 -3.15 10.07 -6.09
N ASP A 94 -2.75 9.66 -4.89
CA ASP A 94 -2.21 10.58 -3.89
C ASP A 94 -0.85 11.17 -4.31
N LEU A 95 -0.04 10.45 -5.09
CA LEU A 95 1.21 10.98 -5.66
C LEU A 95 0.97 11.95 -6.82
N GLU A 96 -0.12 11.80 -7.57
CA GLU A 96 -0.51 12.66 -8.69
C GLU A 96 -1.17 13.97 -8.23
N ILE A 97 -2.18 13.89 -7.35
CA ILE A 97 -2.87 15.07 -6.78
C ILE A 97 -1.87 16.09 -6.25
N LEU A 98 -0.86 15.58 -5.59
CA LEU A 98 0.06 16.34 -4.79
C LEU A 98 1.18 16.93 -5.71
N ALA A 99 1.25 16.47 -6.99
CA ALA A 99 2.01 17.09 -8.09
C ALA A 99 1.25 18.26 -8.75
N GLU A 100 -0.09 18.23 -8.76
CA GLU A 100 -0.93 19.27 -9.40
C GLU A 100 -1.11 20.53 -8.54
N VAL A 101 -0.92 20.42 -7.22
CA VAL A 101 -1.11 21.52 -6.25
C VAL A 101 0.15 22.41 -6.08
N THR A 102 1.24 22.14 -6.81
CA THR A 102 2.59 22.61 -6.48
C THR A 102 3.36 23.27 -7.63
#